data_AF-A0A968MQB8-F1
#
_entry.id   AF-A0A968MQB8-F1
#
_cell.length_a   1.000
_cell.length_b   1.000
_cell.length_c   1.000
_cell.angle_alpha   90.00
_cell.angle_beta   90.00
_cell.angle_gamma   90.00
#
_symmetry.space_group_name_H-M   'P 1'
#
loop_
_entity.id
_entity.type
_entity.pdbx_description
1 polymer ?
#
loop_
_entity_poly.entity_id
_entity_poly.type
_entity_poly.pdbx_seq_one_letter_code
_entity_poly.pdbx_strand_id
1 'polypeptide(L)'
;MFSKRTGNDGKILKWYNLGDWVTPGNLPPDEMVHTFYFWRCADIAAQTSKVLGKNTEAQQYADLAEKTKQAFFKRFYDETSGSYGKAGGNIFALRMGVPANQYQRVIAALKKDIAENKGHLDTGIFGTQFFFEVLTENGLHELAYEAMNKRDEPSYGHWLELGSTTHVNSGAKKDRIITPCLAADWYGITASWPG
;
A
#
# COMPACT_ATOMS: atom_id res chain seq x y z
N MET A 1 13.99 -0.21 -10.68
CA MET A 1 15.20 0.16 -9.92
C MET A 1 16.33 -0.76 -10.34
N PHE A 2 17.37 -0.23 -10.97
CA PHE A 2 18.47 -1.01 -11.52
C PHE A 2 19.69 -0.94 -10.60
N SER A 3 20.37 -2.06 -10.41
CA SER A 3 21.65 -2.12 -9.72
C SER A 3 22.68 -1.30 -10.49
N LYS A 4 23.55 -0.59 -9.78
CA LYS A 4 24.75 0.01 -10.39
C LYS A 4 25.76 -1.07 -10.84
N ARG A 5 25.57 -2.31 -10.40
CA ARG A 5 26.40 -3.46 -10.75
C ARG A 5 25.76 -4.23 -11.90
N THR A 6 26.53 -4.47 -12.95
CA THR A 6 26.14 -5.37 -14.04
C THR A 6 26.29 -6.83 -13.61
N GLY A 7 25.41 -7.68 -14.14
CA GLY A 7 25.47 -9.12 -13.96
C GLY A 7 26.64 -9.73 -14.73
N ASN A 8 26.90 -11.01 -14.50
CA ASN A 8 27.92 -11.76 -15.25
C ASN A 8 27.64 -11.80 -16.77
N ASP A 9 26.42 -11.49 -17.19
CA ASP A 9 25.96 -11.37 -18.57
C ASP A 9 26.10 -9.93 -19.14
N GLY A 10 26.70 -9.01 -18.38
CA GLY A 10 26.86 -7.60 -18.78
C GLY A 10 25.58 -6.78 -18.73
N LYS A 11 24.43 -7.39 -18.42
CA LYS A 11 23.15 -6.66 -18.29
C LYS A 11 23.07 -5.99 -16.93
N ILE A 12 22.42 -4.84 -16.90
CA ILE A 12 22.17 -4.14 -15.64
C ILE A 12 21.19 -4.98 -14.83
N LEU A 13 21.61 -5.42 -13.64
CA LEU A 13 20.76 -6.26 -12.79
C LEU A 13 19.54 -5.43 -12.35
N LYS A 14 18.34 -5.92 -12.63
CA LYS A 14 17.14 -5.40 -11.98
C LYS A 14 17.10 -5.97 -10.57
N TRP A 15 16.89 -5.14 -9.56
CA TRP A 15 16.55 -5.64 -8.23
C TRP A 15 15.24 -6.40 -8.34
N TYR A 16 15.26 -7.70 -8.00
CA TYR A 16 14.04 -8.51 -7.98
C TYR A 16 13.21 -8.11 -6.78
N ASN A 17 11.93 -7.86 -7.03
CA ASN A 17 10.99 -7.45 -6.01
C ASN A 17 9.61 -7.99 -6.30
N LEU A 18 8.85 -8.18 -5.22
CA LEU A 18 7.51 -8.75 -5.27
C LEU A 18 6.41 -7.69 -5.46
N GLY A 19 6.74 -6.40 -5.27
CA GLY A 19 5.77 -5.30 -5.38
C GLY A 19 4.70 -5.39 -4.29
N ASP A 20 3.49 -4.94 -4.56
CA ASP A 20 2.35 -5.10 -3.67
C ASP A 20 1.76 -6.50 -3.84
N TRP A 21 2.44 -7.50 -3.25
CA TRP A 21 2.19 -8.92 -3.50
C TRP A 21 0.75 -9.33 -3.14
N VAL A 22 0.18 -10.28 -3.90
CA VAL A 22 -1.18 -10.83 -3.71
C VAL A 22 -2.30 -9.78 -3.88
N THR A 23 -2.20 -8.90 -4.88
CA THR A 23 -3.35 -8.10 -5.30
C THR A 23 -4.44 -9.00 -5.91
N PRO A 24 -5.74 -8.71 -5.68
CA PRO A 24 -6.83 -9.41 -6.38
C PRO A 24 -6.86 -9.10 -7.88
N GLY A 25 -6.38 -7.91 -8.25
CA GLY A 25 -6.30 -7.42 -9.63
C GLY A 25 -4.88 -7.12 -10.07
N ASN A 26 -4.74 -6.10 -10.92
CA ASN A 26 -3.44 -5.67 -11.42
C ASN A 26 -2.55 -5.12 -10.30
N LEU A 27 -1.25 -5.42 -10.38
CA LEU A 27 -0.27 -4.88 -9.47
C LEU A 27 0.00 -3.39 -9.76
N PRO A 28 0.18 -2.54 -8.72
CA PRO A 28 0.78 -1.23 -8.92
C PRO A 28 2.23 -1.40 -9.43
N PRO A 29 2.82 -0.38 -10.06
CA PRO A 29 4.21 -0.45 -10.51
C PRO A 29 5.16 -0.80 -9.37
N ASP A 30 6.02 -1.80 -9.56
CA ASP A 30 7.08 -2.21 -8.63
C ASP A 30 7.78 -1.01 -7.95
N GLU A 31 8.25 -0.08 -8.78
CA GLU A 31 9.00 1.10 -8.36
C GLU A 31 8.21 2.05 -7.46
N MET A 32 6.88 2.07 -7.55
CA MET A 32 6.01 2.86 -6.68
C MET A 32 6.10 2.33 -5.26
N VAL A 33 5.89 1.02 -5.08
CA VAL A 33 5.95 0.36 -3.77
C VAL A 33 7.34 0.53 -3.14
N HIS A 34 8.40 0.41 -3.94
CA HIS A 34 9.76 0.64 -3.43
C HIS A 34 10.02 2.07 -3.01
N THR A 35 9.60 3.04 -3.82
CA THR A 35 9.82 4.45 -3.51
C THR A 35 9.05 4.82 -2.25
N PHE A 36 7.85 4.29 -2.08
CA PHE A 36 7.06 4.42 -0.85
C PHE A 36 7.80 3.84 0.38
N TYR A 37 8.29 2.61 0.31
CA TYR A 37 9.01 2.02 1.45
C TYR A 37 10.37 2.68 1.72
N PHE A 38 11.07 3.14 0.68
CA PHE A 38 12.30 3.89 0.87
C PHE A 38 12.05 5.20 1.62
N TRP A 39 10.98 5.93 1.26
CA TRP A 39 10.51 7.08 2.02
C TRP A 39 10.17 6.71 3.47
N ARG A 40 9.37 5.65 3.67
CA ARG A 40 8.91 5.23 5.00
C ARG A 40 10.08 4.86 5.92
N CYS A 41 11.08 4.15 5.40
CA CYS A 41 12.29 3.83 6.16
C CYS A 41 13.08 5.09 6.53
N ALA A 42 13.23 6.05 5.61
CA ALA A 42 13.91 7.30 5.89
C ALA A 42 13.16 8.14 6.94
N ASP A 43 11.83 8.22 6.85
CA ASP A 43 10.98 8.93 7.82
C ASP A 43 11.09 8.31 9.23
N ILE A 44 10.98 6.98 9.34
CA ILE A 44 11.16 6.27 10.62
C ILE A 44 12.57 6.49 11.18
N ALA A 45 13.61 6.46 10.33
CA ALA A 45 14.98 6.71 10.75
C ALA A 45 15.18 8.15 11.26
N ALA A 46 14.53 9.13 10.63
CA ALA A 46 14.54 10.53 11.07
C ALA A 46 13.89 10.67 12.46
N GLN A 47 12.70 10.08 12.65
CA GLN A 47 11.97 10.11 13.92
C GLN A 47 12.76 9.40 15.03
N THR A 48 13.32 8.23 14.74
CA THR A 48 14.15 7.46 15.69
C THR A 48 15.40 8.24 16.09
N SER A 49 16.09 8.85 15.13
CA SER A 49 17.29 9.66 15.41
C SER A 49 16.96 10.85 16.29
N LYS A 50 15.81 11.49 16.07
CA LYS A 50 15.33 12.60 16.92
C LYS A 50 15.09 12.15 18.36
N VAL A 51 14.44 11.00 18.57
CA VAL A 51 14.21 10.43 19.91
C VAL A 51 15.52 10.11 20.62
N LEU A 52 16.54 9.68 19.89
CA LEU A 52 17.87 9.38 20.42
C LEU A 52 18.76 10.62 20.63
N GLY A 53 18.27 11.83 20.37
CA GLY A 53 19.05 13.07 20.47
C GLY A 53 20.09 13.25 19.36
N LYS A 54 20.05 12.43 18.30
CA LYS A 54 20.94 12.49 17.14
C LYS A 54 20.41 13.48 16.09
N ASN A 55 20.48 14.77 16.43
CA ASN A 55 19.83 15.83 15.64
C ASN A 55 20.37 15.97 14.21
N THR A 56 21.67 15.75 14.00
CA THR A 56 22.28 15.82 12.67
C THR A 56 21.74 14.73 11.74
N GLU A 57 21.73 13.47 12.21
CA GLU A 57 21.19 12.33 11.47
C GLU A 57 19.68 12.47 11.28
N ALA A 58 18.96 12.97 12.28
CA ALA A 58 17.53 13.25 12.16
C ALA A 58 17.24 14.20 10.99
N GLN A 59 18.00 15.29 10.87
CA GLN A 59 17.86 16.22 9.75
C GLN A 59 18.23 15.57 8.41
N GLN A 60 19.33 14.81 8.36
CA GLN A 60 19.76 14.12 7.14
C GLN A 60 18.68 13.16 6.61
N TYR A 61 18.09 12.36 7.50
CA TYR A 61 17.03 11.42 7.12
C TYR A 61 15.71 12.12 6.78
N ALA A 62 15.38 13.22 7.47
CA ALA A 62 14.21 14.03 7.13
C ALA A 62 14.33 14.63 5.71
N ASP A 63 15.50 15.16 5.36
CA ASP A 63 15.77 15.69 4.01
C ASP A 63 15.69 14.58 2.95
N LEU A 64 16.15 13.36 3.28
CA LEU A 64 16.07 12.21 2.40
C LEU A 64 14.62 11.76 2.17
N ALA A 65 13.83 11.71 3.24
CA ALA A 65 12.41 11.40 3.17
C ALA A 65 11.69 12.42 2.29
N GLU A 66 11.89 13.72 2.54
CA GLU A 66 11.24 14.77 1.76
C GLU A 66 11.63 14.73 0.27
N LYS A 67 12.91 14.55 -0.06
CA LYS A 67 13.35 14.39 -1.46
C LYS A 67 12.69 13.18 -2.14
N THR A 68 12.58 12.07 -1.42
CA THR A 68 11.95 10.84 -1.93
C THR A 68 10.46 11.04 -2.16
N LYS A 69 9.78 11.72 -1.23
CA LYS A 69 8.36 12.08 -1.33
C LYS A 69 8.07 12.97 -2.54
N GLN A 70 8.87 14.00 -2.75
CA GLN A 70 8.74 14.87 -3.93
C GLN A 70 9.00 14.12 -5.24
N ALA A 71 10.00 13.22 -5.26
CA ALA A 71 10.27 12.37 -6.42
C ALA A 71 9.09 11.42 -6.71
N PHE A 72 8.48 10.83 -5.68
CA PHE A 72 7.29 9.99 -5.82
C PHE A 72 6.15 10.79 -6.46
N PHE A 73 5.83 11.97 -5.92
CA PHE A 73 4.72 12.78 -6.43
C PHE A 73 4.92 13.21 -7.87
N LYS A 74 6.14 13.63 -8.23
CA LYS A 74 6.48 14.01 -9.60
C LYS A 74 6.40 12.84 -10.58
N ARG A 75 6.79 11.62 -10.15
CA ARG A 75 6.93 10.46 -11.04
C ARG A 75 5.61 9.76 -11.32
N PHE A 76 4.73 9.67 -10.32
CA PHE A 76 3.57 8.79 -10.36
C PHE A 76 2.23 9.53 -10.46
N TYR A 77 2.19 10.84 -10.26
CA TYR A 77 0.95 11.59 -10.43
C TYR A 77 0.61 11.74 -11.92
N ASP A 78 -0.59 11.30 -12.30
CA ASP A 78 -1.15 11.59 -13.61
C ASP A 78 -2.07 12.81 -13.54
N GLU A 79 -1.62 13.90 -14.14
CA GLU A 79 -2.36 15.16 -14.21
C GLU A 79 -3.68 15.06 -14.99
N THR A 80 -3.84 14.07 -15.87
CA THR A 80 -5.07 13.90 -16.65
C THR A 80 -6.17 13.28 -15.78
N SER A 81 -5.86 12.15 -15.15
CA SER A 81 -6.80 11.45 -14.28
C SER A 81 -6.90 12.03 -12.87
N GLY A 82 -5.90 12.80 -12.43
CA GLY A 82 -5.81 13.33 -11.07
C GLY A 82 -5.54 12.23 -10.03
N SER A 83 -4.81 11.19 -10.43
CA SER A 83 -4.64 9.95 -9.69
C SER A 83 -3.17 9.53 -9.64
N TYR A 84 -2.81 8.78 -8.61
CA TYR A 84 -1.54 8.05 -8.52
C TYR A 84 -1.64 6.61 -9.02
N GLY A 85 -2.83 6.19 -9.45
CA GLY A 85 -3.10 4.84 -9.94
C GLY A 85 -3.94 4.00 -8.97
N LYS A 86 -4.56 2.97 -9.56
CA LYS A 86 -5.38 1.96 -8.89
C LYS A 86 -4.52 1.01 -8.05
N ALA A 87 -5.15 0.02 -7.40
CA ALA A 87 -4.46 -1.06 -6.68
C ALA A 87 -3.44 -0.54 -5.65
N GLY A 88 -3.86 0.47 -4.88
CA GLY A 88 -3.06 1.02 -3.77
C GLY A 88 -2.24 2.27 -4.10
N GLY A 89 -2.12 2.67 -5.37
CA GLY A 89 -1.35 3.87 -5.74
C GLY A 89 -1.83 5.14 -5.03
N ASN A 90 -3.15 5.38 -5.06
CA ASN A 90 -3.78 6.49 -4.33
C ASN A 90 -3.63 6.36 -2.80
N ILE A 91 -3.67 5.14 -2.26
CA ILE A 91 -3.48 4.88 -0.82
C ILE A 91 -2.06 5.25 -0.38
N PHE A 92 -1.03 4.80 -1.11
CA PHE A 92 0.36 5.15 -0.82
C PHE A 92 0.60 6.66 -0.87
N ALA A 93 0.06 7.33 -1.88
CA ALA A 93 0.22 8.78 -2.03
C ALA A 93 -0.45 9.55 -0.88
N LEU A 94 -1.69 9.19 -0.52
CA LEU A 94 -2.40 9.80 0.61
C LEU A 94 -1.67 9.55 1.92
N ARG A 95 -1.13 8.35 2.14
CA ARG A 95 -0.33 8.03 3.33
C ARG A 95 0.95 8.86 3.43
N MET A 96 1.55 9.22 2.29
CA MET A 96 2.70 10.14 2.25
C MET A 96 2.28 11.61 2.47
N GLY A 97 0.99 11.93 2.41
CA GLY A 97 0.45 13.29 2.51
C GLY A 97 0.61 14.06 1.19
N VAL A 98 -0.33 13.86 0.27
CA VAL A 98 -0.38 14.51 -1.05
C VAL A 98 -0.39 16.04 -0.96
N PRO A 99 0.12 16.76 -1.98
CA PRO A 99 0.01 18.21 -2.05
C PRO A 99 -1.44 18.69 -1.98
N ALA A 100 -1.67 19.83 -1.30
CA ALA A 100 -3.02 20.35 -1.06
C ALA A 100 -3.83 20.61 -2.34
N ASN A 101 -3.17 21.03 -3.42
CA ASN A 101 -3.79 21.26 -4.73
C ASN A 101 -4.20 19.96 -5.46
N GLN A 102 -3.66 18.81 -5.07
CA GLN A 102 -3.98 17.51 -5.65
C GLN A 102 -4.97 16.72 -4.79
N TYR A 103 -5.04 17.02 -3.49
CA TYR A 103 -5.82 16.28 -2.50
C TYR A 103 -7.24 15.92 -2.94
N GLN A 104 -8.05 16.90 -3.34
CA GLN A 104 -9.44 16.66 -3.73
C GLN A 104 -9.56 15.74 -4.96
N ARG A 105 -8.64 15.86 -5.90
CA ARG A 105 -8.62 15.04 -7.12
C ARG A 105 -8.25 13.59 -6.79
N VAL A 106 -7.26 13.39 -5.94
CA VAL A 106 -6.82 12.06 -5.49
C VAL A 106 -7.90 11.36 -4.67
N ILE A 107 -8.59 12.09 -3.79
CA ILE A 107 -9.74 11.54 -3.04
C ILE A 107 -10.88 11.14 -3.98
N ALA A 108 -11.20 11.96 -4.98
CA ALA A 108 -12.21 11.63 -5.98
C ALA A 108 -11.81 10.40 -6.81
N ALA A 109 -10.54 10.30 -7.20
CA ALA A 109 -10.00 9.13 -7.91
C ALA A 109 -10.09 7.86 -7.05
N LEU A 110 -9.69 7.92 -5.77
CA LEU A 110 -9.79 6.77 -4.85
C LEU A 110 -11.25 6.30 -4.68
N LYS A 111 -12.20 7.23 -4.47
CA LYS A 111 -13.62 6.88 -4.38
C LYS A 111 -14.12 6.20 -5.64
N LYS A 112 -13.71 6.71 -6.81
CA LYS A 112 -14.05 6.15 -8.11
C LYS A 112 -13.47 4.74 -8.26
N ASP A 113 -12.21 4.53 -7.91
CA ASP A 113 -11.55 3.23 -8.00
C ASP A 113 -12.25 2.18 -7.13
N ILE A 114 -12.60 2.54 -5.88
CA ILE A 114 -13.35 1.67 -4.97
C ILE A 114 -14.75 1.35 -5.53
N ALA A 115 -15.46 2.36 -6.04
CA ALA A 115 -16.79 2.16 -6.64
C ALA A 115 -16.74 1.26 -7.87
N GLU A 116 -15.72 1.42 -8.73
CA GLU A 116 -15.49 0.55 -9.89
C GLU A 116 -15.18 -0.89 -9.48
N ASN A 117 -14.54 -1.09 -8.34
CA ASN A 117 -14.35 -2.40 -7.72
C ASN A 117 -15.52 -2.85 -6.84
N LYS A 118 -16.71 -2.22 -6.98
CA LYS A 118 -17.93 -2.53 -6.23
C LYS A 118 -17.76 -2.52 -4.71
N GLY A 119 -16.85 -1.69 -4.19
CA GLY A 119 -16.54 -1.58 -2.77
C GLY A 119 -15.60 -2.65 -2.23
N HIS A 120 -15.00 -3.49 -3.07
CA HIS A 120 -14.01 -4.48 -2.64
C HIS A 120 -12.61 -3.87 -2.48
N LEU A 121 -11.78 -4.53 -1.67
CA LEU A 121 -10.34 -4.26 -1.64
C LEU A 121 -9.72 -4.63 -2.98
N ASP A 122 -8.85 -3.78 -3.52
CA ASP A 122 -8.09 -4.00 -4.76
C ASP A 122 -6.56 -3.99 -4.53
N THR A 123 -6.14 -4.02 -3.26
CA THR A 123 -4.74 -3.87 -2.84
C THR A 123 -4.10 -5.20 -2.46
N GLY A 124 -2.76 -5.27 -2.53
CA GLY A 124 -1.98 -6.38 -2.03
C GLY A 124 -1.62 -6.19 -0.55
N ILE A 125 -0.61 -6.92 -0.07
CA ILE A 125 -0.23 -6.92 1.35
C ILE A 125 0.15 -5.54 1.89
N PHE A 126 0.82 -4.71 1.09
CA PHE A 126 1.30 -3.40 1.52
C PHE A 126 0.25 -2.32 1.35
N GLY A 127 -0.55 -2.37 0.27
CA GLY A 127 -1.67 -1.46 0.11
C GLY A 127 -2.75 -1.70 1.17
N THR A 128 -3.06 -2.97 1.46
CA THR A 128 -4.09 -3.35 2.44
C THR A 128 -3.71 -2.87 3.85
N GLN A 129 -2.42 -2.91 4.20
CA GLN A 129 -1.91 -2.40 5.48
C GLN A 129 -2.38 -0.96 5.77
N PHE A 130 -2.43 -0.11 4.74
CA PHE A 130 -2.78 1.30 4.91
C PHE A 130 -4.19 1.64 4.46
N PHE A 131 -4.91 0.69 3.83
CA PHE A 131 -6.19 0.95 3.18
C PHE A 131 -7.22 1.55 4.13
N PHE A 132 -7.51 0.87 5.24
CA PHE A 132 -8.51 1.32 6.21
C PHE A 132 -8.07 2.59 6.95
N GLU A 133 -6.81 2.67 7.39
CA GLU A 133 -6.25 3.86 8.03
C GLU A 133 -6.43 5.08 7.13
N VAL A 134 -5.97 5.01 5.87
CA VAL A 134 -6.05 6.11 4.92
C VAL A 134 -7.50 6.50 4.63
N LEU A 135 -8.42 5.54 4.48
CA LEU A 135 -9.83 5.88 4.30
C LEU A 135 -10.36 6.67 5.51
N THR A 136 -10.07 6.22 6.73
CA THR A 136 -10.54 6.90 7.95
C THR A 136 -9.89 8.27 8.18
N GLU A 137 -8.57 8.38 8.00
CA GLU A 137 -7.82 9.65 8.11
C GLU A 137 -8.34 10.71 7.12
N ASN A 138 -9.02 10.29 6.06
CA ASN A 138 -9.57 11.16 5.01
C ASN A 138 -11.12 11.25 5.03
N GLY A 139 -11.77 10.85 6.13
CA GLY A 139 -13.22 10.99 6.30
C GLY A 139 -14.07 10.02 5.47
N LEU A 140 -13.48 8.91 5.01
CA LEU A 140 -14.12 7.88 4.18
C LEU A 140 -14.53 6.65 5.01
N HIS A 141 -14.95 6.87 6.25
CA HIS A 141 -15.30 5.81 7.21
C HIS A 141 -16.37 4.85 6.68
N GLU A 142 -17.40 5.36 6.00
CA GLU A 142 -18.45 4.52 5.40
C GLU A 142 -17.91 3.56 4.34
N LEU A 143 -16.97 4.01 3.51
CA LEU A 143 -16.33 3.14 2.51
C LEU A 143 -15.42 2.10 3.16
N ALA A 144 -14.72 2.47 4.23
CA ALA A 144 -13.92 1.55 5.01
C ALA A 144 -14.80 0.45 5.65
N TYR A 145 -15.94 0.85 6.23
CA TYR A 145 -16.92 -0.06 6.82
C TYR A 145 -17.56 -0.96 5.78
N GLU A 146 -17.94 -0.43 4.61
CA GLU A 146 -18.51 -1.21 3.52
C GLU A 146 -17.52 -2.29 3.04
N ALA A 147 -16.26 -1.90 2.80
CA ALA A 147 -15.21 -2.82 2.36
C ALA A 147 -14.94 -3.92 3.38
N MET A 148 -14.97 -3.60 4.68
CA MET A 148 -14.80 -4.58 5.76
C MET A 148 -15.95 -5.59 5.83
N ASN A 149 -17.18 -5.15 5.53
CA ASN A 149 -18.38 -5.98 5.64
C ASN A 149 -18.72 -6.78 4.38
N LYS A 150 -17.93 -6.68 3.30
CA LYS A 150 -18.08 -7.55 2.12
C LYS A 150 -17.94 -9.02 2.53
N ARG A 151 -18.75 -9.89 1.93
CA ARG A 151 -18.78 -11.35 2.19
C ARG A 151 -18.46 -12.19 0.96
N ASP A 152 -18.34 -11.54 -0.20
CA ASP A 152 -17.99 -12.11 -1.49
C ASP A 152 -16.53 -11.79 -1.88
N GLU A 153 -15.97 -12.54 -2.82
CA GLU A 153 -14.57 -12.42 -3.21
C GLU A 153 -14.30 -11.12 -4.00
N PRO A 154 -13.20 -10.38 -3.75
CA PRO A 154 -12.22 -10.55 -2.67
C PRO A 154 -12.62 -9.78 -1.40
N SER A 155 -12.68 -10.46 -0.24
CA SER A 155 -12.94 -9.82 1.06
C SER A 155 -12.55 -10.69 2.25
N TYR A 156 -12.39 -10.07 3.42
CA TYR A 156 -12.22 -10.77 4.69
C TYR A 156 -13.47 -11.60 5.06
N GLY A 157 -14.67 -11.07 4.83
CA GLY A 157 -15.91 -11.80 5.09
C GLY A 157 -16.03 -13.06 4.23
N HIS A 158 -15.53 -13.03 2.99
CA HIS A 158 -15.47 -14.23 2.16
C HIS A 158 -14.64 -15.36 2.78
N TRP A 159 -13.50 -15.02 3.41
CA TRP A 159 -12.69 -16.02 4.11
C TRP A 159 -13.42 -16.61 5.32
N LEU A 160 -14.19 -15.80 6.04
CA LEU A 160 -15.03 -16.27 7.15
C LEU A 160 -16.16 -17.19 6.66
N GLU A 161 -16.83 -16.86 5.55
CA GLU A 161 -17.86 -17.71 4.94
C GLU A 161 -17.31 -19.06 4.45
N LEU A 162 -16.02 -19.12 4.09
CA LEU A 162 -15.33 -20.36 3.76
C LEU A 162 -14.87 -21.16 5.00
N GLY A 163 -15.14 -20.69 6.22
CA GLY A 163 -14.77 -21.35 7.46
C GLY A 163 -13.31 -21.14 7.89
N SER A 164 -12.64 -20.12 7.33
CA SER A 164 -11.26 -19.80 7.74
C SER A 164 -11.24 -19.30 9.18
N THR A 165 -10.43 -19.94 10.02
CA THR A 165 -10.16 -19.50 11.40
C THR A 165 -8.90 -18.65 11.53
N THR A 166 -8.19 -18.42 10.41
CA THR A 166 -6.98 -17.58 10.29
C THR A 166 -6.96 -16.84 8.95
N HIS A 167 -6.17 -15.76 8.84
CA HIS A 167 -5.96 -15.02 7.58
C HIS A 167 -5.34 -15.89 6.46
N VAL A 168 -5.72 -15.64 5.20
CA VAL A 168 -5.33 -16.44 4.03
C VAL A 168 -4.50 -15.63 3.03
N ASN A 169 -3.50 -16.26 2.38
CA ASN A 169 -2.50 -15.60 1.51
C ASN A 169 -2.85 -15.62 -0.01
N SER A 170 -4.12 -15.85 -0.39
CA SER A 170 -4.73 -15.83 -1.75
C SER A 170 -5.55 -17.08 -2.05
N GLY A 171 -6.61 -16.90 -2.86
CA GLY A 171 -7.25 -17.99 -3.61
C GLY A 171 -7.92 -19.08 -2.78
N ALA A 172 -8.53 -18.72 -1.64
CA ALA A 172 -9.34 -19.64 -0.86
C ALA A 172 -10.51 -20.14 -1.72
N LYS A 173 -10.43 -21.40 -2.17
CA LYS A 173 -11.52 -22.10 -2.86
C LYS A 173 -12.01 -23.22 -1.97
N LYS A 174 -13.33 -23.37 -1.87
CA LYS A 174 -14.06 -24.30 -0.98
C LYS A 174 -13.48 -25.73 -0.90
N ASP A 175 -12.84 -26.21 -1.98
CA ASP A 175 -12.37 -27.60 -2.11
C ASP A 175 -10.84 -27.75 -2.25
N ARG A 176 -10.05 -26.70 -2.01
CA ARG A 176 -8.58 -26.82 -1.94
C ARG A 176 -8.12 -26.69 -0.50
N ILE A 177 -7.26 -27.62 -0.07
CA ILE A 177 -6.42 -27.48 1.12
C ILE A 177 -5.86 -26.05 1.07
N ILE A 178 -6.34 -25.20 1.99
CA ILE A 178 -5.73 -23.91 2.27
C ILE A 178 -4.27 -24.24 2.46
N THR A 179 -3.38 -23.81 1.57
CA THR A 179 -1.95 -23.93 1.85
C THR A 179 -1.73 -23.14 3.13
N PRO A 180 -1.53 -23.80 4.28
CA PRO A 180 -1.39 -23.09 5.53
C PRO A 180 0.07 -22.68 5.54
N CYS A 181 0.37 -21.52 4.96
CA CYS A 181 1.33 -20.68 5.66
C CYS A 181 0.58 -20.29 6.93
N LEU A 182 0.73 -21.10 8.00
CA LEU A 182 0.19 -20.85 9.33
C LEU A 182 0.22 -19.35 9.61
N ALA A 183 -0.96 -18.73 9.68
CA ALA A 183 -1.19 -17.31 9.93
C ALA A 183 -0.42 -16.36 8.98
N ALA A 184 -1.02 -16.00 7.84
CA ALA A 184 -0.58 -14.81 7.10
C ALA A 184 -1.03 -13.55 7.85
N ASP A 185 -0.37 -13.22 8.97
CA ASP A 185 -0.64 -12.04 9.82
C ASP A 185 -0.51 -10.71 9.06
N TRP A 186 0.07 -10.73 7.85
CA TRP A 186 0.10 -9.61 6.92
C TRP A 186 -1.28 -8.99 6.67
N TYR A 187 -2.35 -9.78 6.71
CA TYR A 187 -3.72 -9.28 6.58
C TYR A 187 -4.42 -8.99 7.92
N GLY A 188 -3.82 -9.39 9.05
CA GLY A 188 -4.29 -9.12 10.41
C GLY A 188 -4.06 -7.70 10.90
N ILE A 189 -3.50 -6.83 10.05
CA ILE A 189 -3.25 -5.40 10.33
C ILE A 189 -4.59 -4.66 10.54
N THR A 190 -5.70 -5.16 10.03
CA THR A 190 -7.03 -4.61 10.35
C THR A 190 -7.33 -4.63 11.85
N ALA A 191 -6.73 -5.54 12.62
CA ALA A 191 -6.92 -5.61 14.08
C ALA A 191 -6.26 -4.43 14.83
N SER A 192 -5.32 -3.70 14.22
CA SER A 192 -4.74 -2.49 14.82
C SER A 192 -5.57 -1.22 14.54
N TRP A 193 -6.67 -1.32 13.79
CA TRP A 193 -7.56 -0.19 13.52
C TRP A 193 -8.50 0.06 14.72
N PRO A 194 -8.44 1.23 15.38
CA PRO A 194 -9.44 1.62 16.36
C PRO A 194 -10.69 2.11 15.61
N GLY A 195 -11.77 1.33 15.69
CA GLY A 195 -13.07 1.65 15.09
C GLY A 195 -13.73 2.91 15.63
#